data_AF-A0A2A4NI54-F1
#
_entry.id   AF-A0A2A4NI54-F1
#
_cell.length_a   1.000
_cell.length_b   1.000
_cell.length_c   1.000
_cell.angle_alpha   90.00
_cell.angle_beta   90.00
_cell.angle_gamma   90.00
#
_symmetry.space_group_name_H-M   'P 1'
#
loop_
_entity.id
_entity.type
_entity.pdbx_description
1 polymer ?
#
loop_
_entity_poly.entity_id
_entity_poly.type
_entity_poly.pdbx_seq_one_letter_code
_entity_poly.pdbx_strand_id
1 'polypeptide(L)'
;MNEELRIQIKAQKLNIDSPLAATHGFIRTNLGLGLLVERVGPKSGELGSTLKTLASERKIDALNYFAKAIYNCGVVATDFKPANIVWNASTNRIILVDGFGETSILKLRTNFAYLRHRKLNRYFKNLATNINLTRSSKTRKFN
;
A
#
# COMPACT_ATOMS: atom_id res chain seq x y z
N MET A 1 -12.35 6.38 -3.36
CA MET A 1 -12.65 6.33 -4.81
C MET A 1 -11.83 7.34 -5.63
N ASN A 2 -12.01 8.67 -5.52
CA ASN A 2 -11.25 9.63 -6.37
C ASN A 2 -9.72 9.55 -6.22
N GLU A 3 -9.20 9.36 -5.00
CA GLU A 3 -7.75 9.19 -4.77
C GLU A 3 -7.21 7.89 -5.37
N GLU A 4 -7.99 6.82 -5.32
CA GLU A 4 -7.61 5.53 -5.89
C GLU A 4 -7.52 5.61 -7.41
N LEU A 5 -8.54 6.19 -8.06
CA LEU A 5 -8.54 6.42 -9.51
C LEU A 5 -7.34 7.27 -9.94
N ARG A 6 -7.02 8.33 -9.19
CA ARG A 6 -5.82 9.15 -9.42
C ARG A 6 -4.54 8.31 -9.36
N ILE A 7 -4.45 7.39 -8.40
CA ILE A 7 -3.30 6.51 -8.23
C ILE A 7 -3.21 5.48 -9.36
N GLN A 8 -4.32 4.87 -9.76
CA GLN A 8 -4.37 3.92 -10.87
C GLN A 8 -3.97 4.59 -12.20
N ILE A 9 -4.53 5.76 -12.53
CA ILE A 9 -4.15 6.55 -13.71
C ILE A 9 -2.66 6.88 -13.69
N LYS A 10 -2.13 7.26 -12.52
CA LYS A 10 -0.70 7.61 -12.41
C LYS A 10 0.20 6.39 -12.54
N ALA A 11 -0.19 5.24 -11.97
CA ALA A 11 0.54 3.98 -12.14
C ALA A 11 0.61 3.60 -13.62
N GLN A 12 -0.51 3.66 -14.33
CA GLN A 12 -0.60 3.42 -15.77
C GLN A 12 0.31 4.35 -16.58
N LYS A 13 0.25 5.67 -16.32
CA LYS A 13 1.13 6.66 -16.99
C LYS A 13 2.63 6.42 -16.74
N LEU A 14 2.97 5.89 -15.58
CA LEU A 14 4.35 5.56 -15.21
C LEU A 14 4.77 4.17 -15.67
N ASN A 15 3.88 3.41 -16.32
CA ASN A 15 4.07 2.02 -16.70
C ASN A 15 4.58 1.15 -15.53
N ILE A 16 3.99 1.37 -14.36
CA ILE A 16 4.22 0.55 -13.16
C ILE A 16 2.90 0.00 -12.69
N ASP A 17 2.96 -1.07 -11.91
CA ASP A 17 1.75 -1.59 -11.32
C ASP A 17 1.27 -0.73 -10.14
N SER A 18 -0.05 -0.64 -9.97
CA SER A 18 -0.64 0.04 -8.81
C SER A 18 -0.22 -0.63 -7.50
N PRO A 19 0.26 0.14 -6.50
CA PRO A 19 0.54 -0.40 -5.16
C PRO A 19 -0.72 -0.60 -4.31
N LEU A 20 -1.91 -0.31 -4.84
CA LEU A 20 -3.20 -0.45 -4.17
C LEU A 20 -4.02 -1.59 -4.79
N ALA A 21 -4.78 -2.30 -3.96
CA ALA A 21 -5.82 -3.21 -4.43
C ALA A 21 -6.97 -2.41 -5.07
N ALA A 22 -7.51 -2.90 -6.18
CA ALA A 22 -8.61 -2.21 -6.85
C ALA A 22 -9.92 -2.34 -6.07
N THR A 23 -10.64 -1.24 -5.90
CA THR A 23 -12.02 -1.23 -5.38
C THR A 23 -12.99 -1.44 -6.55
N HIS A 24 -13.87 -2.43 -6.43
CA HIS A 24 -14.89 -2.71 -7.44
C HIS A 24 -16.25 -2.06 -7.13
N GLY A 25 -16.51 -1.70 -5.87
CA GLY A 25 -17.72 -0.98 -5.50
C GLY A 25 -18.16 -1.26 -4.07
N PHE A 26 -19.44 -1.01 -3.81
CA PHE A 26 -20.06 -1.30 -2.53
C PHE A 26 -21.12 -2.38 -2.69
N ILE A 27 -21.28 -3.21 -1.66
CA ILE A 27 -22.29 -4.26 -1.61
C ILE A 27 -23.05 -4.17 -0.29
N ARG A 28 -24.35 -4.46 -0.30
CA ARG A 28 -25.12 -4.55 0.94
C ARG A 28 -24.92 -5.93 1.56
N THR A 29 -24.54 -5.95 2.82
CA THR A 29 -24.41 -7.16 3.64
C THR A 29 -25.44 -7.13 4.76
N ASN A 30 -25.56 -8.23 5.49
CA ASN A 30 -26.35 -8.31 6.72
C ASN A 30 -25.78 -7.45 7.86
N LEU A 31 -24.52 -6.99 7.75
CA LEU A 31 -23.86 -6.11 8.73
C LEU A 31 -23.84 -4.64 8.27
N GLY A 32 -24.49 -4.31 7.16
CA GLY A 32 -24.51 -2.96 6.59
C GLY A 32 -23.79 -2.87 5.25
N LEU A 33 -23.17 -1.72 4.95
CA LEU A 33 -22.47 -1.51 3.69
C LEU A 33 -21.07 -2.15 3.74
N GLY A 34 -20.80 -3.06 2.82
CA GLY A 34 -19.48 -3.62 2.58
C GLY A 34 -18.78 -2.96 1.39
N LEU A 35 -17.45 -2.90 1.43
CA LEU A 35 -16.62 -2.50 0.31
C LEU A 35 -16.12 -3.75 -0.42
N LEU A 36 -16.35 -3.82 -1.73
CA LEU A 36 -15.82 -4.89 -2.59
C LEU A 36 -14.46 -4.47 -3.12
N VAL A 37 -13.43 -5.25 -2.78
CA VAL A 37 -12.04 -5.02 -3.21
C VAL A 37 -11.49 -6.25 -3.91
N GLU A 38 -10.50 -6.03 -4.76
CA GLU A 38 -9.73 -7.08 -5.42
C GLU A 38 -9.12 -8.03 -4.38
N ARG A 39 -9.31 -9.34 -4.60
CA ARG A 39 -8.71 -10.36 -3.76
C ARG A 39 -7.20 -10.41 -4.00
N VAL A 40 -6.43 -10.16 -2.94
CA VAL A 40 -4.97 -10.30 -2.94
C VAL A 40 -4.59 -11.62 -2.26
N GLY A 41 -3.93 -12.53 -2.96
CA GLY A 41 -3.52 -13.82 -2.37
C GLY A 41 -3.04 -14.87 -3.37
N PRO A 42 -2.76 -16.11 -2.92
CA PRO A 42 -2.37 -17.21 -3.78
C PRO A 42 -3.46 -17.61 -4.78
N LYS A 43 -3.11 -18.42 -5.78
CA LYS A 43 -4.06 -18.94 -6.78
C LYS A 43 -5.09 -19.92 -6.19
N SER A 44 -4.83 -20.49 -5.01
CA SER A 44 -5.73 -21.39 -4.28
C SER A 44 -7.04 -20.73 -3.80
N GLY A 45 -7.12 -19.40 -3.84
CA GLY A 45 -8.32 -18.66 -3.42
C GLY A 45 -8.25 -18.11 -1.99
N GLU A 46 -7.26 -18.52 -1.21
CA GLU A 46 -7.00 -17.98 0.14
C GLU A 46 -6.57 -16.51 0.09
N LEU A 47 -6.66 -15.82 1.24
CA LEU A 47 -6.13 -14.46 1.38
C LEU A 47 -4.61 -14.49 1.49
N GLY A 48 -3.97 -13.48 0.92
CA GLY A 48 -2.53 -13.30 1.02
C GLY A 48 -2.09 -13.06 2.45
N SER A 49 -0.90 -13.52 2.78
CA SER A 49 -0.29 -13.27 4.08
C SER A 49 0.03 -11.79 4.24
N THR A 50 -0.29 -11.22 5.40
CA THR A 50 0.07 -9.84 5.73
C THR A 50 1.57 -9.72 6.01
N LEU A 51 2.15 -8.52 5.89
CA LEU A 51 3.53 -8.28 6.34
C LEU A 51 3.72 -8.50 7.84
N LYS A 52 2.64 -8.45 8.65
CA LYS A 52 2.69 -8.83 10.07
C LYS A 52 3.01 -10.32 10.24
N THR A 53 2.51 -11.17 9.35
CA THR A 53 2.67 -12.63 9.38
C THR A 53 3.84 -13.13 8.53
N LEU A 54 4.33 -12.32 7.60
CA LEU A 54 5.49 -12.63 6.76
C LEU A 54 6.80 -12.43 7.54
N ALA A 55 7.13 -13.36 8.44
CA ALA A 55 8.31 -13.23 9.30
C ALA A 55 9.62 -13.78 8.69
N SER A 56 9.55 -14.73 7.75
CA SER A 56 10.72 -15.57 7.38
C SER A 56 11.20 -15.46 5.93
N GLU A 57 10.36 -15.02 4.98
CA GLU A 57 10.78 -14.80 3.58
C GLU A 57 10.82 -13.32 3.27
N ARG A 58 11.94 -12.67 3.56
CA ARG A 58 12.12 -11.23 3.33
C ARG A 58 12.18 -10.96 1.82
N LYS A 59 11.03 -10.70 1.20
CA LYS A 59 10.89 -10.25 -0.20
C LYS A 59 11.31 -8.78 -0.33
N ILE A 60 12.58 -8.48 0.01
CA ILE A 60 13.13 -7.12 0.10
C ILE A 60 12.95 -6.37 -1.22
N ASP A 61 13.14 -7.04 -2.35
CA ASP A 61 12.97 -6.43 -3.66
C ASP A 61 11.52 -6.03 -3.94
N ALA A 62 10.56 -6.90 -3.59
CA ALA A 62 9.15 -6.56 -3.71
C ALA A 62 8.75 -5.42 -2.76
N LEU A 63 9.35 -5.35 -1.56
CA LEU A 63 9.11 -4.27 -0.60
C LEU A 63 9.71 -2.94 -1.08
N ASN A 64 10.89 -2.99 -1.69
CA ASN A 64 11.55 -1.84 -2.31
C ASN A 64 10.75 -1.34 -3.53
N TYR A 65 10.25 -2.25 -4.37
CA TYR A 65 9.38 -1.92 -5.50
C TYR A 65 8.08 -1.27 -5.02
N PHE A 66 7.40 -1.88 -4.04
CA PHE A 66 6.19 -1.34 -3.44
C PHE A 66 6.43 0.06 -2.85
N ALA A 67 7.51 0.25 -2.08
CA ALA A 67 7.83 1.55 -1.53
C ALA A 67 8.04 2.59 -2.62
N LYS A 68 8.81 2.27 -3.67
CA LYS A 68 9.02 3.16 -4.82
C LYS A 68 7.69 3.52 -5.49
N ALA A 69 6.80 2.55 -5.71
CA ALA A 69 5.48 2.77 -6.29
C ALA A 69 4.60 3.69 -5.41
N ILE A 70 4.60 3.51 -4.09
CA ILE A 70 3.89 4.37 -3.13
C ILE A 70 4.34 5.83 -3.24
N TYR A 71 5.65 6.09 -3.30
CA TYR A 71 6.18 7.45 -3.48
C TYR A 71 5.84 8.02 -4.87
N ASN A 72 6.07 7.25 -5.93
CA ASN A 72 5.91 7.71 -7.31
C ASN A 72 4.45 8.02 -7.64
N CYS A 73 3.52 7.15 -7.25
CA CYS A 73 2.08 7.39 -7.42
C CYS A 73 1.56 8.50 -6.48
N GLY A 74 2.32 8.87 -5.46
CA GLY A 74 1.93 9.89 -4.49
C GLY A 74 0.73 9.44 -3.68
N VAL A 75 0.79 8.21 -3.16
CA VAL A 75 -0.26 7.63 -2.33
C VAL A 75 -0.34 8.36 -1.00
N VAL A 76 -1.54 8.78 -0.63
CA VAL A 76 -1.82 9.33 0.71
C VAL A 76 -2.31 8.19 1.59
N ALA A 77 -1.48 7.76 2.53
CA ALA A 77 -1.85 6.74 3.51
C ALA A 77 -2.41 7.38 4.78
N THR A 78 -3.57 6.90 5.22
CA THR A 78 -4.17 7.20 6.52
C THR A 78 -3.78 6.15 7.55
N ASP A 79 -3.80 4.87 7.17
CA ASP A 79 -3.47 3.75 8.05
C ASP A 79 -2.48 2.76 7.41
N PHE A 80 -1.19 3.06 7.57
CA PHE A 80 -0.08 2.30 6.99
C PHE A 80 0.53 1.32 8.00
N LYS A 81 -0.22 0.27 8.34
CA LYS A 81 0.20 -0.79 9.27
C LYS A 81 0.58 -2.07 8.52
N PRO A 82 1.47 -2.91 9.08
CA PRO A 82 1.82 -4.20 8.47
C PRO A 82 0.63 -5.15 8.20
N ALA A 83 -0.49 -4.98 8.92
CA ALA A 83 -1.71 -5.74 8.71
C ALA A 83 -2.48 -5.36 7.44
N ASN A 84 -2.35 -4.12 6.96
CA ASN A 84 -3.04 -3.63 5.74
C ASN A 84 -2.20 -3.83 4.48
N ILE A 85 -0.98 -4.36 4.64
CA ILE A 85 -0.03 -4.58 3.56
C ILE A 85 0.09 -6.09 3.38
N VAL A 86 -0.32 -6.55 2.21
CA VAL A 86 -0.52 -7.96 1.93
C VAL A 86 0.42 -8.40 0.81
N TRP A 87 0.94 -9.62 0.96
CA TRP A 87 1.70 -10.31 -0.04
C TRP A 87 0.77 -11.03 -1.02
N ASN A 88 0.84 -10.64 -2.29
CA ASN A 88 0.24 -11.39 -3.38
C ASN A 88 1.23 -12.44 -3.89
N ALA A 89 1.06 -13.69 -3.44
CA ALA A 89 1.89 -14.81 -3.88
C ALA A 89 1.73 -15.12 -5.37
N SER A 90 0.56 -14.82 -5.97
CA SER A 90 0.30 -15.12 -7.38
C SER A 90 1.06 -14.18 -8.33
N THR A 91 1.22 -12.91 -7.95
CA THR A 91 1.94 -11.90 -8.74
C THR A 91 3.32 -11.56 -8.18
N ASN A 92 3.72 -12.17 -7.07
CA ASN A 92 4.96 -11.88 -6.34
C ASN A 92 5.10 -10.38 -5.97
N ARG A 93 4.01 -9.76 -5.52
CA ARG A 93 3.94 -8.31 -5.24
C ARG A 93 3.35 -7.99 -3.87
N ILE A 94 3.79 -6.88 -3.30
CA ILE A 94 3.22 -6.33 -2.07
C ILE A 94 2.19 -5.25 -2.45
N ILE A 95 1.00 -5.34 -1.85
CA ILE A 95 -0.15 -4.49 -2.15
C ILE A 95 -0.70 -3.90 -0.84
N LEU A 96 -1.11 -2.63 -0.86
CA LEU A 96 -1.87 -2.01 0.21
C LEU A 96 -3.36 -2.22 -0.08
N VAL A 97 -4.05 -2.94 0.81
CA VAL A 97 -5.45 -3.34 0.60
C VAL A 97 -6.43 -2.37 1.26
N ASP A 98 -6.00 -1.69 2.32
CA ASP A 98 -6.80 -0.74 3.08
C ASP A 98 -5.93 0.36 3.70
N GLY A 99 -6.55 1.45 4.17
CA GLY A 99 -5.86 2.54 4.88
C GLY A 99 -5.27 3.61 3.96
N PHE A 100 -5.85 3.81 2.77
CA PHE A 100 -5.49 4.86 1.82
C PHE A 100 -6.61 5.88 1.59
N GLY A 101 -6.21 7.12 1.28
CA GLY A 101 -7.10 8.26 1.12
C GLY A 101 -6.72 9.43 2.03
N GLU A 102 -7.30 10.60 1.76
CA GLU A 102 -7.20 11.77 2.64
C GLU A 102 -8.57 12.04 3.26
N THR A 103 -8.70 11.84 4.57
CA THR A 103 -9.93 12.14 5.32
C THR A 103 -10.01 13.60 5.78
N SER A 104 -8.94 14.37 5.57
CA SER A 104 -8.85 15.77 5.97
C SER A 104 -9.57 16.68 4.96
N ILE A 105 -10.39 17.60 5.45
CA ILE A 105 -11.13 18.59 4.64
C ILE A 105 -10.14 19.42 3.78
N LEU A 106 -9.00 19.79 4.37
CA LEU A 106 -7.88 20.39 3.66
C LEU A 106 -6.99 19.28 3.07
N LYS A 107 -7.04 19.11 1.75
CA LYS A 107 -6.27 18.10 0.96
C LYS A 107 -4.78 18.42 0.85
N LEU A 108 -4.16 18.80 1.96
CA LEU A 108 -2.78 19.28 2.01
C LEU A 108 -1.79 18.20 1.59
N ARG A 109 -2.05 16.90 1.81
CA ARG A 109 -1.10 15.83 1.46
C ARG A 109 -1.33 15.32 0.03
N THR A 110 -2.53 15.50 -0.51
CA THR A 110 -2.75 15.37 -1.95
C THR A 110 -1.96 16.44 -2.72
N ASN A 111 -2.06 17.70 -2.27
CA ASN A 111 -1.50 18.85 -3.00
C ASN A 111 0.00 19.10 -2.73
N PHE A 112 0.48 18.90 -1.49
CA PHE A 112 1.88 19.15 -1.12
C PHE A 112 2.66 17.84 -0.96
N ALA A 113 3.46 17.50 -1.98
CA ALA A 113 4.29 16.29 -1.99
C ALA A 113 5.24 16.19 -0.78
N TYR A 114 5.73 17.33 -0.28
CA TYR A 114 6.59 17.39 0.90
C TYR A 114 5.92 16.78 2.15
N LEU A 115 4.69 17.19 2.46
CA LEU A 115 3.95 16.71 3.63
C LEU A 115 3.65 15.21 3.52
N ARG A 116 3.27 14.77 2.33
CA ARG A 116 3.07 13.35 2.02
C ARG A 116 4.34 12.53 2.21
N HIS A 117 5.47 12.97 1.64
CA HIS A 117 6.75 12.27 1.76
C HIS A 117 7.25 12.20 3.20
N ARG A 118 7.10 13.27 3.99
CA ARG A 118 7.45 13.28 5.41
C ARG A 118 6.68 12.22 6.18
N LYS A 119 5.38 12.09 5.95
CA LYS A 119 4.53 11.08 6.60
C LYS A 119 4.88 9.66 6.14
N LEU A 120 5.07 9.44 4.85
CA LEU A 120 5.49 8.15 4.27
C LEU A 120 6.85 7.71 4.82
N ASN A 121 7.81 8.62 4.98
CA ASN A 121 9.11 8.30 5.58
C ASN A 121 8.95 7.76 7.00
N ARG A 122 8.09 8.38 7.81
CA ARG A 122 7.78 7.90 9.17
C ARG A 122 7.13 6.51 9.14
N TYR A 123 6.17 6.30 8.23
CA TYR A 123 5.50 5.01 8.09
C TYR A 123 6.45 3.89 7.68
N PHE A 124 7.29 4.11 6.67
CA PHE A 124 8.25 3.10 6.25
C PHE A 124 9.37 2.86 7.28
N LYS A 125 9.74 3.87 8.08
CA LYS A 125 10.66 3.68 9.21
C LYS A 125 10.03 2.77 10.27
N ASN A 126 8.79 3.04 10.68
CA ASN A 126 8.07 2.22 11.65
C ASN A 126 7.83 0.81 11.11
N LEU A 127 7.50 0.68 9.83
CA LEU A 127 7.35 -0.61 9.17
C LEU A 127 8.66 -1.40 9.23
N ALA A 128 9.80 -0.79 8.89
CA ALA A 128 11.12 -1.44 8.97
C ALA A 128 11.41 -1.96 10.38
N THR A 129 11.16 -1.14 11.41
CA THR A 129 11.34 -1.56 12.82
C THR A 129 10.44 -2.74 13.17
N ASN A 130 9.17 -2.72 12.78
CA ASN A 130 8.21 -3.79 13.11
C ASN A 130 8.55 -5.13 12.45
N ILE A 131 9.26 -5.13 11.33
CA ILE A 131 9.66 -6.33 10.60
C ILE A 131 11.15 -6.65 10.72
N ASN A 132 11.85 -6.01 11.67
CA ASN A 132 13.29 -6.17 11.93
C ASN A 132 14.17 -5.97 10.68
N LEU A 133 13.86 -4.95 9.87
CA LEU A 133 14.67 -4.50 8.73
C LEU A 133 15.29 -3.14 9.00
N THR A 134 16.39 -2.86 8.31
CA THR A 134 16.98 -1.53 8.30
C THR A 134 16.53 -0.77 7.05
N ARG A 135 16.35 0.56 7.17
CA ARG A 135 15.95 1.39 6.03
C ARG A 135 16.88 2.59 5.91
N SER A 136 17.48 2.76 4.73
CA SER A 136 18.25 3.95 4.43
C SER A 136 17.33 5.11 4.07
N SER A 137 17.40 6.20 4.84
CA SER A 137 16.61 7.41 4.60
C SER A 137 17.06 8.15 3.33
N LYS A 138 18.35 8.02 2.95
CA LYS A 138 18.91 8.62 1.72
C LYS A 138 18.41 7.90 0.46
N THR A 139 18.47 6.57 0.45
CA THR A 139 18.12 5.79 -0.76
C THR A 139 16.65 5.34 -0.79
N ARG A 140 15.93 5.48 0.33
CA ARG A 140 14.55 5.00 0.51
C ARG A 140 14.38 3.50 0.24
N LYS A 141 15.44 2.73 0.48
CA LYS A 141 15.47 1.27 0.33
C LYS A 141 15.59 0.55 1.67
N PHE A 142 15.05 -0.65 1.74
CA PHE A 142 15.19 -1.63 2.82
C PHE A 142 16.40 -2.53 2.58
N ASN A 143 17.12 -2.85 3.66
CA ASN A 143 18.22 -3.81 3.74
C ASN A 143 18.01 -4.74 4.95
#